data_AF-A0A7W0G5F3-F1
#
_entry.id   AF-A0A7W0G5F3-F1
#
_cell.length_a   1.000
_cell.length_b   1.000
_cell.length_c   1.000
_cell.angle_alpha   90.00
_cell.angle_beta   90.00
_cell.angle_gamma   90.00
#
_symmetry.space_group_name_H-M   'P 1'
#
loop_
_entity.id
_entity.type
_entity.pdbx_description
1 polymer ?
#
loop_
_entity_poly.entity_id
_entity_poly.type
_entity_poly.pdbx_seq_one_letter_code
_entity_poly.pdbx_strand_id
1 'polypeptide(L)' 'MICTDWEIGESWRRWSRDYGKEWEAKFRQKYETEMIERFDTHFYVGTIHKHPATWIIVGLFYPLKPKDAGLFA' A
#
# COMPACT_ATOMS: atom_id res chain seq x y z
N MET A 1 7.08 -14.91 5.86
CA MET A 1 6.37 -14.18 4.80
C MET A 1 7.29 -13.07 4.33
N ILE A 2 7.98 -13.26 3.20
CA ILE A 2 8.78 -12.22 2.56
C ILE A 2 7.89 -11.61 1.49
N CYS A 3 7.36 -10.41 1.73
CA CYS A 3 6.79 -9.60 0.68
C CYS A 3 7.97 -8.96 -0.06
N THR A 4 8.43 -9.56 -1.16
CA THR A 4 9.46 -9.00 -2.06
C THR A 4 8.81 -7.96 -2.95
N ASP A 5 8.33 -6.88 -2.35
CA ASP A 5 7.82 -5.72 -3.08
C ASP A 5 8.95 -4.70 -3.27
N TRP A 6 9.20 -4.32 -4.52
CA TRP A 6 10.26 -3.39 -4.86
C TRP A 6 9.97 -1.99 -4.33
N GLU A 7 8.70 -1.54 -4.38
CA GLU A 7 8.30 -0.20 -3.95
C GLU A 7 8.51 -0.01 -2.45
N ILE A 8 8.21 -1.05 -1.65
CA ILE A 8 8.52 -1.10 -0.22
C ILE A 8 10.03 -1.01 0.03
N GLY A 9 10.82 -1.76 -0.74
CA GLY A 9 12.28 -1.77 -0.62
C GLY A 9 12.93 -0.43 -0.98
N GLU A 10 12.50 0.18 -2.08
CA GLU A 10 12.97 1.52 -2.50
C GLU A 10 12.54 2.59 -1.50
N SER A 11 11.27 2.55 -1.06
CA SER A 11 10.75 3.47 -0.02
C SER A 11 11.61 3.41 1.24
N TRP A 12 11.96 2.21 1.72
CA TRP A 12 12.84 2.05 2.87
C TRP A 12 14.23 2.67 2.62
N ARG A 13 14.86 2.37 1.48
CA ARG A 13 16.20 2.90 1.13
C ARG A 13 16.20 4.43 1.10
N ARG A 14 15.21 5.01 0.41
CA ARG A 14 15.06 6.45 0.27
C ARG A 14 14.75 7.11 1.60
N TRP A 15 13.78 6.61 2.35
CA TRP A 15 13.33 7.22 3.61
C TRP A 15 14.33 7.06 4.75
N SER A 16 15.11 5.97 4.75
CA SER A 16 16.24 5.83 5.68
C SER A 16 17.27 6.94 5.51
N ARG A 17 17.48 7.41 4.27
CA ARG A 17 18.34 8.56 3.96
C ARG A 17 17.66 9.89 4.24
N ASP A 18 16.41 10.05 3.80
CA ASP A 18 15.70 11.33 3.82
C ASP A 18 15.20 11.72 5.24
N TYR A 19 14.80 10.74 6.07
CA TYR A 19 14.24 10.96 7.41
C TYR A 19 15.12 10.47 8.56
N GLY A 20 16.25 9.82 8.29
CA GLY A 20 17.17 9.34 9.32
C GLY A 20 16.45 8.44 10.34
N LYS A 21 16.60 8.69 11.64
CA LYS A 21 15.99 7.85 12.70
C LYS A 21 14.47 7.79 12.67
N GLU A 22 13.79 8.74 12.02
CA GLU A 22 12.32 8.79 11.95
C GLU A 22 11.74 8.05 10.74
N TRP A 23 12.60 7.40 9.93
CA TRP A 23 12.16 6.71 8.71
C TRP A 23 11.05 5.69 8.99
N GLU A 24 11.11 4.97 10.12
CA GLU A 24 10.14 3.92 10.45
C GLU A 24 8.75 4.52 10.72
N ALA A 25 8.68 5.64 11.42
CA ALA A 25 7.41 6.31 11.71
C ALA A 25 6.73 6.79 10.41
N LYS A 26 7.51 7.36 9.48
CA LYS A 26 7.02 7.74 8.15
C LYS A 26 6.63 6.54 7.30
N PHE A 27 7.38 5.45 7.46
CA PHE A 27 7.09 4.21 6.75
C PHE A 27 5.75 3.62 7.17
N ARG A 28 5.53 3.48 8.49
CA ARG A 28 4.26 3.00 9.06
C ARG A 28 3.11 3.96 8.74
N GLN A 29 3.32 5.26 8.84
CA GLN A 29 2.32 6.25 8.46
C GLN A 29 1.81 6.04 7.03
N LYS A 30 2.70 5.75 6.07
CA LYS A 30 2.30 5.55 4.67
C LYS A 30 1.53 4.25 4.47
N TYR A 31 2.10 3.14 4.92
CA TYR A 31 1.60 1.81 4.56
C TYR A 31 0.53 1.28 5.52
N GLU A 32 0.63 1.58 6.81
CA GLU A 32 -0.33 1.11 7.83
C GLU A 32 -1.49 2.08 7.99
N THR A 33 -1.24 3.40 8.02
CA THR A 33 -2.30 4.39 8.26
C THR A 33 -2.90 4.93 6.96
N GLU A 34 -2.10 5.54 6.08
CA GLU A 34 -2.63 6.19 4.89
C GLU A 34 -3.26 5.18 3.92
N MET A 35 -2.53 4.14 3.55
CA MET A 35 -2.97 3.18 2.53
C MET A 35 -4.16 2.34 2.99
N ILE A 36 -4.14 1.83 4.21
CA ILE A 36 -5.20 0.94 4.73
C ILE A 36 -6.36 1.75 5.28
N GLU A 37 -6.13 2.68 6.21
CA GLU A 37 -7.21 3.34 6.95
C GLU A 37 -7.79 4.54 6.20
N ARG A 38 -6.94 5.34 5.53
CA ARG A 38 -7.39 6.61 4.92
C ARG A 38 -7.88 6.44 3.50
N PHE A 39 -7.17 5.66 2.70
CA PHE A 39 -7.39 5.53 1.27
C PHE A 39 -8.29 4.35 0.90
N ASP A 40 -8.73 3.47 1.80
CA ASP A 40 -9.61 2.35 1.41
C ASP A 40 -9.02 1.56 0.22
N THR A 41 -7.70 1.29 0.29
CA THR A 41 -6.97 0.68 -0.82
C THR A 41 -7.36 -0.79 -0.93
N HIS A 42 -7.84 -1.19 -2.10
CA HIS A 42 -8.20 -2.57 -2.41
C HIS A 42 -7.01 -3.29 -3.05
N PHE A 43 -6.73 -4.50 -2.58
CA PHE A 43 -5.71 -5.37 -3.17
C PHE A 43 -6.35 -6.37 -4.12
N TYR A 44 -5.92 -6.33 -5.37
CA TYR A 44 -6.16 -7.43 -6.28
C TYR A 44 -5.10 -8.49 -6.01
N VAL A 45 -5.56 -9.68 -5.64
CA VAL A 45 -4.71 -10.80 -5.28
C VAL A 45 -4.89 -11.90 -6.31
N GLY A 46 -3.78 -12.49 -6.76
CA GLY A 46 -3.77 -13.60 -7.69
C GLY A 46 -2.76 -14.65 -7.28
N THR A 47 -2.73 -15.76 -7.99
CA THR A 47 -1.72 -16.81 -7.83
C THR A 47 -0.92 -16.94 -9.12
N ILE A 48 0.31 -17.44 -9.01
CA ILE A 48 1.12 -17.78 -10.17
C ILE A 48 0.96 -19.26 -10.48
N HIS A 49 0.84 -19.62 -11.76
CA HIS A 49 0.58 -21.00 -12.18
C HIS A 49 1.58 -22.01 -11.58
N LYS A 50 2.85 -21.62 -11.45
CA LYS A 50 3.92 -22.45 -10.86
C LYS A 50 3.82 -22.62 -9.34
N HIS A 51 3.12 -21.72 -8.64
CA HIS A 51 2.95 -21.72 -7.18
C HIS A 51 1.49 -21.39 -6.81
N PRO A 52 0.55 -22.31 -7.08
CA PRO A 52 -0.89 -22.04 -6.93
C PRO A 52 -1.34 -21.87 -5.47
N ALA A 53 -0.57 -22.39 -4.51
CA ALA A 53 -0.84 -22.21 -3.08
C ALA A 53 -0.30 -20.89 -2.52
N THR A 54 0.37 -20.07 -3.34
CA THR A 54 0.93 -18.79 -2.94
C THR A 54 0.19 -17.68 -3.65
N TRP A 55 -0.31 -16.74 -2.85
CA TRP A 55 -0.95 -15.55 -3.35
C TRP A 55 0.05 -14.39 -3.43
N ILE A 56 -0.14 -13.54 -4.43
CA ILE A 56 0.61 -12.32 -4.65
C ILE A 56 -0.36 -11.16 -4.88
N ILE A 57 0.04 -9.96 -4.48
CA ILE A 57 -0.69 -8.74 -4.84
C ILE A 57 -0.32 -8.41 -6.29
N VAL A 58 -1.31 -8.41 -7.18
CA VAL A 58 -1.14 -8.12 -8.61
C VAL A 58 -1.54 -6.69 -8.97
N GLY A 59 -2.29 -6.02 -8.09
CA GLY A 59 -2.73 -4.66 -8.32
C GLY A 59 -3.26 -3.99 -7.06
N LEU A 60 -3.22 -2.67 -7.09
CA LEU A 60 -3.75 -1.78 -6.07
C LEU A 60 -4.82 -0.91 -6.70
N PHE A 61 -5.95 -0.76 -6.02
CA PHE A 61 -7.00 0.16 -6.44
C PHE A 61 -7.39 1.08 -5.30
N TYR A 62 -7.31 2.37 -5.58
CA TYR A 62 -7.76 3.41 -4.68
C TYR A 62 -8.96 4.13 -5.31
N PRO A 63 -10.20 3.93 -4.82
CA PRO A 63 -11.35 4.66 -5.33
C PRO A 63 -11.29 6.13 -4.94
N LEU A 64 -11.59 7.01 -5.90
CA LEU A 64 -11.79 8.43 -5.60
C LEU A 64 -12.98 8.57 -4.65
N LYS A 65 -12.76 9.19 -3.48
CA LYS A 65 -13.87 9.52 -2.58
C LYS A 65 -14.81 10.47 -3.32
N PRO A 66 -16.12 10.20 -3.39
CA PRO A 66 -17.06 11.15 -3.96
C PRO A 66 -16.92 12.47 -3.21
N LYS A 67 -16.55 13.54 -3.92
CA LYS A 67 -16.73 14.91 -3.40
C LYS A 67 -18.23 15.11 -3.37
N ASP A 68 -18.84 15.00 -2.19
CA ASP A 68 -20.25 15.26 -1.94
C ASP A 68 -21.15 14.87 -3.11
N ALA A 69 -21.50 13.58 -3.19
CA ALA A 69 -22.70 13.19 -3.91
C ALA A 69 -23.90 13.72 -3.11
N GLY A 70 -24.09 15.04 -3.12
CA GLY A 70 -25.26 15.74 -2.63
C GLY A 70 -26.43 15.33 -3.50
N LEU A 71 -26.96 14.14 -3.23
CA LEU A 71 -28.21 13.66 -3.80
C LEU A 71 -29.42 14.23 -3.03
N PHE A 72 -29.18 14.98 -1.94
CA PHE A 72 -30.23 15.59 -1.10
C PHE A 72 -29.86 16.96 -0.51
N ALA A 73 -28.96 17.74 -1.14
CA ALA A 73 -28.69 19.14 -0.73
C ALA A 73 -29.46 20.13 -1.58
#